data_AF-A0A3M1XTL3-F1
#
_entry.id   AF-A0A3M1XTL3-F1
#
_cell.length_a   1.000
_cell.length_b   1.000
_cell.length_c   1.000
_cell.angle_alpha   90.00
_cell.angle_beta   90.00
_cell.angle_gamma   90.00
#
_symmetry.space_group_name_H-M   'P 1'
#
loop_
_entity.id
_entity.type
_entity.pdbx_description
1 polymer ?
#
loop_
_entity_poly.entity_id
_entity_poly.type
_entity_poly.pdbx_seq_one_letter_code
_entity_poly.pdbx_strand_id
1 'polypeptide(L)' 'SGHVQEVKDILVDCDRDTLLIKVIQHGPGACHTGHRSCFYRDIKGRELSEKVFSEEDVYGKKGS' A
#
# COMPACT_ATOMS: atom_id res chain seq x y z
N SER A 1 2.39 -12.12 -1.00
CA SER A 1 3.38 -11.09 -0.68
C SER A 1 4.08 -11.28 0.66
N GLY A 2 3.38 -11.50 1.78
CA GLY A 2 4.05 -11.42 3.09
C GLY A 2 4.44 -10.00 3.48
N HIS A 3 3.95 -8.99 2.74
CA HIS A 3 4.15 -7.59 3.07
C HIS A 3 3.22 -7.24 4.23
N VAL A 4 3.79 -7.07 5.41
CA VAL A 4 3.04 -6.80 6.65
C VAL A 4 3.24 -5.37 7.10
N GLN A 5 2.29 -4.85 7.87
CA GLN A 5 2.37 -3.54 8.46
C GLN A 5 2.53 -3.68 9.97
N GLU A 6 3.68 -3.26 10.48
CA GLU A 6 3.94 -3.22 11.91
C GLU A 6 3.39 -1.90 12.47
N VAL A 7 2.33 -1.99 13.26
CA VAL A 7 1.67 -0.82 13.87
C VAL A 7 2.61 -0.17 14.89
N LYS A 8 2.77 1.16 14.77
CA LYS A 8 3.54 1.98 15.70
C LYS A 8 2.68 2.90 16.54
N ASP A 9 1.57 3.36 15.99
CA ASP A 9 0.65 4.28 16.67
C ASP A 9 -0.74 4.19 16.04
N ILE A 10 -1.77 4.49 16.84
CA ILE A 10 -3.16 4.55 16.39
C ILE A 10 -3.76 5.84 16.94
N LEU A 11 -4.10 6.76 16.04
CA LEU A 11 -4.71 8.03 16.35
C LEU A 11 -6.19 7.97 15.97
N VAL A 12 -7.01 8.69 16.74
CA VAL A 12 -8.46 8.82 16.52
C VAL A 12 -8.74 10.29 16.20
N ASP A 13 -9.66 10.55 15.29
CA ASP A 13 -10.12 11.91 14.98
C ASP A 13 -11.07 12.50 16.06
N CYS A 14 -11.55 13.71 15.84
CA CYS A 14 -12.23 14.50 16.89
C CYS A 14 -13.63 14.00 17.24
N ASP A 15 -14.38 13.48 16.27
CA ASP A 15 -15.70 12.89 16.43
C ASP A 15 -15.68 11.36 16.51
N ARG A 16 -14.51 10.75 16.33
CA ARG A 16 -14.20 9.33 16.57
C ARG A 16 -14.81 8.38 15.55
N ASP A 17 -14.87 8.80 14.29
CA ASP A 17 -15.32 7.96 13.18
C ASP A 17 -14.19 7.50 12.25
N THR A 18 -12.98 8.06 12.41
CA THR A 18 -11.81 7.71 11.60
C THR A 18 -10.59 7.39 12.45
N LEU A 19 -9.85 6.36 12.02
CA LEU A 19 -8.54 6.01 12.58
C LEU A 19 -7.41 6.36 11.61
N LEU A 20 -6.34 6.98 12.14
CA LEU A 20 -5.06 7.09 11.45
C LEU A 20 -4.05 6.14 12.10
N ILE A 21 -3.68 5.10 11.36
CA ILE A 21 -2.70 4.10 11.84
C ILE A 21 -1.33 4.42 11.24
N LYS A 22 -0.36 4.72 12.11
CA LYS A 22 1.04 4.87 11.69
C LYS A 22 1.70 3.50 11.73
N VAL A 23 2.34 3.11 10.62
CA VAL A 23 2.93 1.79 10.46
C VAL A 23 4.35 1.86 9.91
N ILE A 24 5.16 0.85 10.21
CA ILE A 24 6.31 0.48 9.39
C ILE A 24 5.84 -0.58 8.39
N GLN A 25 5.97 -0.29 7.09
CA GLN A 25 5.70 -1.26 6.04
C GLN A 25 6.90 -2.19 5.90
N HIS A 26 6.68 -3.49 6.12
CA HIS A 26 7.63 -4.55 5.81
C HIS A 26 7.28 -5.13 4.43
N GLY A 27 8.30 -5.34 3.61
CA GLY A 27 8.16 -5.63 2.18
C GLY A 27 8.12 -4.37 1.31
N PRO A 28 8.34 -4.51 -0.01
CA PRO A 28 8.58 -3.40 -0.91
C PRO A 28 7.40 -2.43 -1.05
N GLY A 29 6.14 -2.88 -0.92
CA GLY A 29 5.00 -1.98 -1.02
C GLY A 29 3.71 -2.51 -0.40
N ALA A 30 2.79 -1.59 -0.10
CA ALA A 30 1.48 -1.91 0.45
C ALA A 30 0.45 -2.26 -0.64
N CYS A 31 0.63 -1.77 -1.86
CA CYS A 31 -0.31 -1.98 -2.94
C CYS A 31 0.01 -3.27 -3.68
N HIS A 32 -1.02 -4.07 -3.98
CA HIS A 32 -0.86 -5.31 -4.73
C HIS A 32 -0.43 -5.08 -6.20
N THR A 33 -0.52 -3.85 -6.73
CA THR A 33 -0.12 -3.51 -8.11
C THR A 33 1.38 -3.25 -8.28
N GLY A 34 2.17 -3.53 -7.24
CA GLY A 34 3.62 -3.28 -7.23
C GLY A 34 4.01 -1.93 -6.66
N HIS A 35 3.09 -1.05 -6.29
CA HIS A 35 3.40 0.29 -5.78
C HIS A 35 3.57 0.33 -4.26
N ARG A 36 4.35 1.31 -3.76
CA ARG A 36 4.53 1.51 -2.33
C ARG A 36 3.22 1.89 -1.62
N SER A 37 2.40 2.72 -2.26
CA SER A 37 1.10 3.19 -1.78
C SER A 37 0.01 2.87 -2.81
N CYS A 38 -1.22 2.61 -2.35
CA CYS A 38 -2.37 2.50 -3.26
C CYS A 38 -2.73 3.83 -3.92
N PHE A 39 -2.33 4.96 -3.32
CA PHE A 39 -2.54 6.30 -3.84
C PHE A 39 -1.42 6.69 -4.82
N TYR A 40 -1.18 5.84 -5.82
CA TYR A 40 -0.13 6.03 -6.84
C TYR A 40 -0.64 6.73 -8.09
N ARG A 41 -1.93 7.10 -8.18
CA ARG A 41 -2.50 7.83 -9.33
C ARG A 41 -3.24 9.08 -8.88
N ASP A 42 -3.20 10.12 -9.72
CA ASP A 42 -4.06 11.30 -9.58
C ASP A 42 -5.44 11.09 -10.24
N ILE A 43 -6.32 12.10 -10.11
CA ILE A 43 -7.66 12.06 -10.69
C ILE A 43 -7.68 12.02 -12.22
N LYS A 44 -6.56 12.37 -12.88
CA LYS A 44 -6.38 12.27 -14.33
C LYS A 44 -5.81 10.91 -14.75
N GLY A 45 -5.60 10.00 -13.80
CA GLY A 45 -5.06 8.66 -14.02
C GLY A 45 -3.55 8.62 -14.22
N ARG A 46 -2.83 9.72 -13.99
CA ARG A 46 -1.36 9.73 -14.13
C ARG A 46 -0.73 9.04 -12.95
N GLU A 47 0.22 8.14 -13.21
CA GLU A 47 1.01 7.52 -12.15
C GLU A 47 1.99 8.53 -11.54
N LEU A 48 1.98 8.60 -10.21
CA LEU A 48 2.77 9.54 -9.39
C LEU A 48 4.03 8.88 -8.81
N SER A 49 4.16 7.57 -8.95
CA SER A 49 5.28 6.79 -8.41
C SER A 49 5.48 5.52 -9.25
N GLU A 50 6.72 5.05 -9.34
CA GLU A 50 7.05 3.80 -10.01
C GLU A 50 6.70 2.56 -9.15
N LYS A 51 6.60 1.40 -9.81
CA LYS A 51 6.50 0.11 -9.14
C LYS A 51 7.80 -0.23 -8.42
N VAL A 52 7.69 -0.73 -7.19
CA VAL A 52 8.79 -1.14 -6.31
C VAL A 52 8.92 -2.67 -6.21
N PHE A 53 8.00 -3.42 -6.81
CA PHE A 53 8.11 -4.86 -7.04
C PHE A 53 7.23 -5.32 -8.21
N SER A 54 7.53 -6.49 -8.79
CA SER A 54 6.66 -7.15 -9.77
C SER A 54 5.60 -8.01 -9.10
N GLU A 55 4.36 -7.91 -9.59
CA GLU A 55 3.23 -8.70 -9.11
C GLU A 55 3.43 -10.18 -9.40
N GLU A 56 3.99 -10.51 -10.56
CA GLU A 56 4.25 -11.90 -10.96
C GLU A 56 5.26 -12.56 -10.02
N ASP A 57 6.30 -11.83 -9.63
CA ASP A 57 7.35 -12.34 -8.75
C ASP A 57 6.84 -12.57 -7.32
N VAL A 58 5.86 -11.76 -6.87
CA VAL A 58 5.39 -11.74 -5.48
C VAL A 58 4.10 -12.53 -5.25
N TYR A 59 3.26 -12.67 -6.27
CA TYR A 59 1.96 -13.34 -6.19
C TYR A 59 1.82 -14.51 -7.18
N GLY A 60 2.79 -14.71 -8.08
CA GLY A 60 2.73 -15.70 -9.15
C GLY A 60 1.83 -15.25 -10.32
N LYS A 61 1.97 -15.90 -11.48
CA LYS A 61 1.02 -15.73 -12.60
C LYS A 61 -0.36 -16.24 -12.17
N LYS A 62 -1.23 -15.38 -11.65
CA LYS A 62 -2.68 -15.62 -11.77
C LYS A 62 -3.08 -15.21 -13.19
N GLY A 63 -3.19 -16.22 -14.06
CA GLY A 63 -3.69 -16.05 -15.41
C GLY A 63 -5.11 -15.47 -15.41
N SER A 64 -5.36 -14.65 -16.46
CA SER A 64 -6.62 -14.19 -17.05
C SER A 64 -7.89 -14.26 -16.19
#